data_AF-A0A9D8N4V0-F1
#
_entry.id   AF-A0A9D8N4V0-F1
#
_cell.length_a   1.000
_cell.length_b   1.000
_cell.length_c   1.000
_cell.angle_alpha   90.00
_cell.angle_beta   90.00
_cell.angle_gamma   90.00
#
_symmetry.space_group_name_H-M   'P 1'
#
loop_
_entity.id
_entity.type
_entity.pdbx_description
1 polymer ?
#
loop_
_entity_poly.entity_id
_entity_poly.type
_entity_poly.pdbx_seq_one_letter_code
_entity_poly.pdbx_strand_id
1 'polypeptide(L)'
;MNIRLERPKDWREVENLTREAFWNVYRPGCQEHFVLNQYRNNPAFIPELDFVMEEDGRIIGHVMFSKAEITLADGTAFPTWTFGPISIHPDYKRKGYGLKLLQHALEKARAMGIGLLQMEGNIEFYRHAGFDLASKLRIHYHGEPAESEVPYFLALELIPGYWGGREGTYCPPEGYFVADAQPEAFEAYEASFPAKEKHLMPGQLPQFCQSCGMPLTKDEDCGHNADGSINFDYCQYCYQDGKFLQECTMEEMIEHCSQFVDEVNKMMPEPMTQEQYKQMMRDFFPMLKRWRTS
;
A
#
# COMPACT_ATOMS: atom_id res chain seq x y z
N MET A 1 -15.20 -2.37 26.23
CA MET A 1 -15.02 -1.83 24.88
C MET A 1 -15.48 -0.39 24.80
N ASN A 2 -14.60 0.52 24.37
CA ASN A 2 -14.88 1.95 24.18
C ASN A 2 -14.30 2.42 22.83
N ILE A 3 -15.02 3.27 22.09
CA ILE A 3 -14.49 3.92 20.87
C ILE A 3 -14.48 5.42 21.13
N ARG A 4 -13.34 6.06 20.91
CA ARG A 4 -13.13 7.50 21.15
C ARG A 4 -12.14 8.07 20.15
N LEU A 5 -12.10 9.40 20.04
CA LEU A 5 -11.06 10.07 19.30
C LEU A 5 -9.67 9.74 19.87
N GLU A 6 -8.68 9.60 18.99
CA GLU A 6 -7.28 9.56 19.34
C GLU A 6 -6.86 10.85 20.05
N ARG A 7 -5.84 10.76 20.91
CA ARG A 7 -5.24 11.91 21.59
C ARG A 7 -3.72 11.85 21.40
N PRO A 8 -3.00 12.98 21.52
CA PRO A 8 -1.54 12.99 21.38
C PRO A 8 -0.78 11.99 22.25
N LYS A 9 -1.30 11.68 23.45
CA LYS A 9 -0.72 10.68 24.35
C LYS A 9 -0.80 9.24 23.83
N ASP A 10 -1.70 8.96 22.89
CA ASP A 10 -1.96 7.63 22.33
C ASP A 10 -1.05 7.33 21.12
N TRP A 11 -0.45 8.36 20.50
CA TRP A 11 0.20 8.26 19.20
C TRP A 11 1.19 7.10 19.07
N ARG A 12 2.12 6.97 20.03
CA ARG A 12 3.13 5.91 19.98
C ARG A 12 2.52 4.51 20.17
N GLU A 13 1.46 4.38 20.97
CA GLU A 13 0.75 3.11 21.15
C GLU A 13 0.01 2.72 19.87
N VAL A 14 -0.63 3.69 19.21
CA VAL A 14 -1.36 3.49 17.95
C VAL A 14 -0.42 3.19 16.78
N GLU A 15 0.74 3.85 16.72
CA GLU A 15 1.79 3.54 15.74
C GLU A 15 2.30 2.10 15.91
N ASN A 16 2.54 1.68 17.16
CA ASN A 16 2.89 0.29 17.47
C ASN A 16 1.77 -0.69 17.10
N LEU A 17 0.52 -0.38 17.43
CA LEU A 17 -0.65 -1.18 17.05
C LEU A 17 -0.73 -1.36 15.52
N THR A 18 -0.55 -0.27 14.77
CA THR A 18 -0.55 -0.30 13.31
C THR A 18 0.60 -1.15 12.78
N ARG A 19 1.80 -0.98 13.36
CA ARG A 19 2.96 -1.82 13.03
C ARG A 19 2.67 -3.30 13.27
N GLU A 20 2.08 -3.67 14.41
CA GLU A 20 1.67 -5.07 14.69
C GLU A 20 0.56 -5.58 13.76
N ALA A 21 -0.36 -4.72 13.35
CA ALA A 21 -1.47 -5.10 12.49
C ALA A 21 -1.04 -5.40 11.04
N PHE A 22 0.01 -4.72 10.55
CA PHE A 22 0.45 -4.73 9.14
C PHE A 22 1.83 -5.38 8.91
N TRP A 23 2.59 -5.72 9.96
CA TRP A 23 3.92 -6.33 9.82
C TRP A 23 3.91 -7.60 8.96
N ASN A 24 4.68 -7.62 7.88
CA ASN A 24 4.76 -8.69 6.89
C ASN A 24 3.40 -9.04 6.22
N VAL A 25 2.41 -8.15 6.25
CA VAL A 25 1.08 -8.41 5.65
C VAL A 25 1.09 -8.16 4.15
N TYR A 26 1.50 -6.96 3.71
CA TYR A 26 1.51 -6.58 2.29
C TYR A 26 2.90 -6.58 1.68
N ARG A 27 3.94 -6.45 2.51
CA ARG A 27 5.35 -6.39 2.12
C ARG A 27 6.22 -6.79 3.31
N PRO A 28 7.49 -7.16 3.11
CA PRO A 28 8.44 -7.31 4.22
C PRO A 28 8.48 -6.03 5.08
N GLY A 29 8.19 -6.15 6.37
CA GLY A 29 8.02 -5.01 7.27
C GLY A 29 6.63 -4.37 7.22
N CYS A 30 6.57 -3.05 7.45
CA CYS A 30 5.34 -2.26 7.49
C CYS A 30 5.68 -0.79 7.25
N GLN A 31 4.90 -0.07 6.45
CA GLN A 31 5.06 1.38 6.23
C GLN A 31 3.90 2.20 6.83
N GLU A 32 2.78 1.56 7.11
CA GLU A 32 1.50 2.16 7.48
C GLU A 32 1.60 2.98 8.78
N HIS A 33 2.47 2.55 9.71
CA HIS A 33 2.71 3.27 10.96
C HIS A 33 3.46 4.61 10.74
N PHE A 34 4.35 4.68 9.75
CA PHE A 34 5.00 5.93 9.35
C PHE A 34 4.03 6.82 8.57
N VAL A 35 3.23 6.24 7.66
CA VAL A 35 2.13 6.96 6.98
C VAL A 35 1.23 7.63 8.02
N LEU A 36 0.75 6.88 9.03
CA LEU A 36 -0.05 7.42 10.12
C LEU A 36 0.65 8.59 10.84
N ASN A 37 1.92 8.42 11.21
CA ASN A 37 2.69 9.46 11.89
C ASN A 37 2.72 10.76 11.07
N GLN A 38 3.01 10.66 9.78
CA GLN A 38 3.09 11.80 8.87
C GLN A 38 1.71 12.43 8.63
N TYR A 39 0.65 11.63 8.56
CA TYR A 39 -0.71 12.11 8.32
C TYR A 39 -1.25 13.01 9.42
N ARG A 40 -0.85 12.85 10.67
CA ARG A 40 -1.33 13.72 11.76
C ARG A 40 -1.01 15.21 11.54
N ASN A 41 -0.01 15.52 10.71
CA ASN A 41 0.34 16.88 10.30
C ASN A 41 -0.06 17.22 8.85
N ASN A 42 -0.70 16.29 8.13
CA ASN A 42 -1.11 16.47 6.74
C ASN A 42 -2.44 17.24 6.68
N PRO A 43 -2.58 18.27 5.82
CA PRO A 43 -3.82 19.05 5.71
C PRO A 43 -5.05 18.26 5.23
N ALA A 44 -4.84 17.08 4.63
CA ALA A 44 -5.90 16.17 4.22
C ALA A 44 -6.45 15.32 5.38
N PHE A 45 -5.72 15.20 6.50
CA PHE A 45 -6.14 14.43 7.67
C PHE A 45 -7.39 15.00 8.32
N ILE A 46 -8.23 14.11 8.86
CA ILE A 46 -9.52 14.46 9.47
C ILE A 46 -9.51 14.05 10.95
N PRO A 47 -9.07 14.93 11.86
CA PRO A 47 -8.94 14.61 13.27
C PRO A 47 -10.28 14.25 13.93
N GLU A 48 -11.41 14.73 13.40
CA GLU A 48 -12.75 14.38 13.88
C GLU A 48 -13.17 12.93 13.54
N LEU A 49 -12.39 12.23 12.70
CA LEU A 49 -12.60 10.85 12.29
C LEU A 49 -11.42 9.93 12.62
N ASP A 50 -10.52 10.39 13.49
CA ASP A 50 -9.38 9.62 13.96
C ASP A 50 -9.75 8.89 15.26
N PHE A 51 -10.10 7.62 15.16
CA PHE A 51 -10.67 6.85 16.27
C PHE A 51 -9.74 5.75 16.75
N VAL A 52 -9.70 5.57 18.06
CA VAL A 52 -9.14 4.39 18.74
C VAL A 52 -10.25 3.56 19.37
N MET A 53 -10.06 2.24 19.36
CA MET A 53 -10.88 1.27 20.07
C MET A 53 -10.10 0.69 21.24
N GLU A 54 -10.68 0.77 22.44
CA GLU A 54 -10.08 0.29 23.68
C GLU A 54 -10.84 -0.92 24.22
N GLU A 55 -10.09 -1.91 24.72
CA GLU A 55 -10.59 -3.05 25.49
C GLU A 55 -9.67 -3.30 26.68
N ASP A 56 -10.23 -3.45 27.88
CA ASP A 56 -9.49 -3.68 29.13
C ASP A 56 -8.31 -2.70 29.37
N GLY A 57 -8.52 -1.43 29.01
CA GLY A 57 -7.53 -0.36 29.18
C GLY A 57 -6.39 -0.36 28.15
N ARG A 58 -6.47 -1.18 27.09
CA ARG A 58 -5.49 -1.24 26.00
C ARG A 58 -6.12 -0.77 24.69
N ILE A 59 -5.36 -0.09 23.84
CA ILE A 59 -5.81 0.23 22.49
C ILE A 59 -5.67 -1.02 21.62
N ILE A 60 -6.78 -1.52 21.08
CA ILE A 60 -6.85 -2.74 20.27
C ILE A 60 -7.19 -2.46 18.80
N GLY A 61 -7.61 -1.24 18.49
CA GLY A 61 -7.97 -0.85 17.13
C GLY A 61 -7.79 0.65 16.88
N HIS A 62 -7.56 1.00 15.62
CA HIS A 62 -7.41 2.38 15.16
C HIS A 62 -7.91 2.54 13.72
N VAL A 63 -8.45 3.71 13.38
CA VAL A 63 -8.75 4.09 12.00
C VAL A 63 -8.58 5.60 11.85
N MET A 64 -7.93 6.02 10.76
CA MET A 64 -7.89 7.43 10.34
C MET A 64 -8.57 7.66 9.00
N PHE A 65 -9.00 8.90 8.75
CA PHE A 65 -9.59 9.34 7.49
C PHE A 65 -8.78 10.48 6.88
N SER A 66 -8.80 10.55 5.56
CA SER A 66 -8.18 11.60 4.76
C SER A 66 -9.16 12.09 3.70
N LYS A 67 -9.07 13.39 3.39
CA LYS A 67 -9.62 13.95 2.15
C LYS A 67 -8.92 13.31 0.95
N ALA A 68 -9.66 13.16 -0.14
CA ALA A 68 -9.17 12.70 -1.43
C ALA A 68 -9.99 13.37 -2.54
N GLU A 69 -9.60 13.13 -3.79
CA GLU A 69 -10.26 13.70 -4.95
C GLU A 69 -10.42 12.65 -6.05
N ILE A 70 -11.48 12.78 -6.85
CA ILE A 70 -11.65 12.07 -8.11
C ILE A 70 -11.50 13.09 -9.23
N THR A 71 -10.67 12.80 -10.21
CA THR A 71 -10.53 13.59 -11.43
C THR A 71 -11.66 13.22 -12.39
N LEU A 72 -12.51 14.19 -12.74
CA LEU A 72 -13.57 14.02 -13.73
C LEU A 72 -13.03 14.13 -15.17
N ALA A 73 -13.86 13.75 -16.14
CA ALA A 73 -13.48 13.76 -17.56
C ALA A 73 -13.11 15.17 -18.10
N ASP A 74 -13.65 16.23 -17.51
CA ASP A 74 -13.30 17.62 -17.85
C ASP A 74 -12.05 18.13 -17.12
N GLY A 75 -11.39 17.26 -16.34
CA GLY A 75 -10.20 17.57 -15.54
C GLY A 75 -10.51 18.23 -14.20
N THR A 76 -11.78 18.45 -13.84
CA THR A 76 -12.13 19.03 -12.54
C THR A 76 -12.03 18.00 -11.42
N ALA A 77 -11.69 18.47 -10.22
CA ALA A 77 -11.64 17.65 -9.02
C ALA A 77 -13.02 17.55 -8.37
N PHE A 78 -13.45 16.32 -8.08
CA PHE A 78 -14.62 16.03 -7.27
C PHE A 78 -14.20 15.62 -5.85
N PRO A 79 -14.70 16.28 -4.81
CA PRO A 79 -14.29 16.00 -3.44
C PRO A 79 -14.78 14.63 -2.99
N THR A 80 -13.88 13.86 -2.41
CA THR A 80 -14.19 12.56 -1.83
C THR A 80 -13.26 12.26 -0.66
N TRP A 81 -13.31 11.04 -0.13
CA TRP A 81 -12.62 10.69 1.11
C TRP A 81 -12.09 9.28 1.05
N THR A 82 -11.07 9.01 1.84
CA THR A 82 -10.56 7.66 2.06
C THR A 82 -10.31 7.46 3.54
N PHE A 83 -10.11 6.22 3.94
CA PHE A 83 -9.70 5.86 5.29
C PHE A 83 -8.64 4.78 5.21
N GLY A 84 -7.72 4.81 6.15
CA GLY A 84 -6.53 3.97 6.09
C GLY A 84 -5.36 4.63 6.80
N PRO A 85 -4.56 3.88 7.57
CA PRO A 85 -4.79 2.48 7.90
C PRO A 85 -6.01 2.31 8.81
N ILE A 86 -6.65 1.14 8.71
CA ILE A 86 -7.51 0.60 9.76
C ILE A 86 -6.79 -0.60 10.39
N SER A 87 -6.46 -0.48 11.66
CA SER A 87 -5.60 -1.40 12.39
C SER A 87 -6.41 -2.14 13.45
N ILE A 88 -6.27 -3.46 13.52
CA ILE A 88 -6.75 -4.27 14.64
C ILE A 88 -5.61 -5.15 15.11
N HIS A 89 -5.33 -5.12 16.41
CA HIS A 89 -4.25 -5.89 17.02
C HIS A 89 -4.42 -7.38 16.68
N PRO A 90 -3.35 -8.11 16.31
CA PRO A 90 -3.43 -9.52 15.90
C PRO A 90 -4.27 -10.42 16.82
N ASP A 91 -4.10 -10.29 18.14
CA ASP A 91 -4.86 -11.05 19.16
C ASP A 91 -6.39 -10.80 19.16
N TYR A 92 -6.84 -9.74 18.48
CA TYR A 92 -8.23 -9.32 18.38
C TYR A 92 -8.80 -9.45 16.97
N LYS A 93 -8.02 -9.95 15.99
CA LYS A 93 -8.50 -10.20 14.62
C LYS A 93 -9.60 -11.29 14.61
N ARG A 94 -10.47 -11.21 13.59
CA ARG A 94 -11.60 -12.15 13.37
C ARG A 94 -12.64 -12.25 14.51
N LYS A 95 -12.69 -11.25 15.41
CA LYS A 95 -13.70 -11.12 16.48
C LYS A 95 -14.77 -10.05 16.20
N GLY A 96 -14.79 -9.49 14.99
CA GLY A 96 -15.73 -8.44 14.57
C GLY A 96 -15.37 -7.01 14.98
N TYR A 97 -14.24 -6.79 15.68
CA TYR A 97 -13.82 -5.46 16.13
C TYR A 97 -13.54 -4.48 14.97
N GLY A 98 -12.89 -4.92 13.89
CA GLY A 98 -12.64 -4.08 12.72
C GLY A 98 -13.92 -3.53 12.10
N LEU A 99 -14.94 -4.38 11.94
CA LEU A 99 -16.24 -3.96 11.40
C LEU A 99 -16.94 -2.97 12.33
N LYS A 100 -16.93 -3.23 13.64
CA LYS A 100 -17.51 -2.32 14.65
C LYS A 100 -16.83 -0.94 14.65
N LEU A 101 -15.49 -0.91 14.57
CA LEU A 101 -14.73 0.33 14.51
C LEU A 101 -15.07 1.13 13.25
N LEU A 102 -15.07 0.46 12.10
CA LEU A 102 -15.37 1.09 10.82
C LEU A 102 -16.81 1.62 10.79
N GLN A 103 -17.80 0.85 11.25
CA GLN A 103 -19.20 1.29 11.30
C GLN A 103 -19.38 2.55 12.16
N HIS A 104 -18.72 2.60 13.33
CA HIS A 104 -18.74 3.81 14.16
C HIS A 104 -18.17 5.03 13.42
N ALA A 105 -17.03 4.86 12.75
CA ALA A 105 -16.41 5.95 12.01
C ALA A 105 -17.26 6.40 10.81
N LEU A 106 -17.88 5.47 10.08
CA LEU A 106 -18.77 5.75 8.96
C LEU A 106 -20.03 6.51 9.39
N GLU A 107 -20.62 6.18 10.55
CA GLU A 107 -21.75 6.93 11.09
C GLU A 107 -21.39 8.39 11.37
N LYS A 108 -20.20 8.64 11.92
CA LYS A 108 -19.67 10.00 12.16
C LYS A 108 -19.35 10.72 10.87
N ALA A 109 -18.70 10.06 9.92
CA ALA A 109 -18.41 10.60 8.60
C ALA A 109 -19.69 11.05 7.88
N ARG A 110 -20.75 10.22 7.92
CA ARG A 110 -22.07 10.55 7.35
C ARG A 110 -22.66 11.79 8.00
N ALA A 111 -22.59 11.89 9.33
CA ALA A 111 -23.10 13.05 10.07
C ALA A 111 -22.32 14.35 9.76
N MET A 112 -21.06 14.24 9.33
CA MET A 112 -20.24 15.36 8.85
C MET A 112 -20.50 15.75 7.39
N GLY A 113 -21.38 15.03 6.68
CA GLY A 113 -21.68 15.29 5.28
C GLY A 113 -20.72 14.66 4.28
N ILE A 114 -19.86 13.72 4.72
CA ILE A 114 -19.02 12.93 3.81
C ILE A 114 -19.94 12.04 2.97
N GLY A 115 -19.92 12.26 1.66
CA GLY A 115 -20.86 11.64 0.76
C GLY A 115 -20.36 10.40 0.03
N LEU A 116 -19.06 10.33 -0.23
CA LEU A 116 -18.44 9.27 -1.02
C LEU A 116 -17.06 8.93 -0.45
N LEU A 117 -16.80 7.63 -0.29
CA LEU A 117 -15.52 7.07 0.17
C LEU A 117 -14.93 6.12 -0.89
N GLN A 118 -13.60 6.13 -1.05
CA GLN A 118 -12.82 5.16 -1.81
C GLN A 118 -11.73 4.55 -0.95
N MET A 119 -11.39 3.29 -1.22
CA MET A 119 -10.28 2.62 -0.54
C MET A 119 -9.82 1.36 -1.28
N GLU A 120 -8.59 0.93 -1.03
CA GLU A 120 -8.06 -0.35 -1.49
C GLU A 120 -8.16 -1.43 -0.40
N GLY A 121 -8.89 -2.51 -0.66
CA GLY A 121 -9.08 -3.55 0.34
C GLY A 121 -9.78 -4.80 -0.14
N ASN A 122 -9.89 -5.77 0.76
CA ASN A 122 -10.55 -7.04 0.47
C ASN A 122 -12.07 -6.89 0.55
N ILE A 123 -12.75 -7.02 -0.59
CA ILE A 123 -14.21 -6.93 -0.71
C ILE A 123 -14.96 -7.89 0.23
N GLU A 124 -14.40 -9.07 0.54
CA GLU A 124 -15.05 -10.04 1.44
C GLU A 124 -15.19 -9.49 2.87
N PHE A 125 -14.31 -8.58 3.29
CA PHE A 125 -14.48 -7.85 4.54
C PHE A 125 -15.40 -6.65 4.36
N TYR A 126 -15.04 -5.74 3.44
CA TYR A 126 -15.66 -4.41 3.37
C TYR A 126 -17.09 -4.40 2.84
N ARG A 127 -17.55 -5.45 2.15
CA ARG A 127 -18.97 -5.60 1.78
C ARG A 127 -19.91 -5.56 2.99
N HIS A 128 -19.45 -6.03 4.15
CA HIS A 128 -20.23 -5.99 5.40
C HIS A 128 -20.35 -4.58 5.99
N ALA A 129 -19.51 -3.63 5.55
CA ALA A 129 -19.59 -2.21 5.87
C ALA A 129 -20.30 -1.39 4.77
N GLY A 130 -20.81 -2.06 3.72
CA GLY A 130 -21.57 -1.43 2.63
C GLY A 130 -20.74 -1.07 1.39
N PHE A 131 -19.44 -1.34 1.38
CA PHE A 131 -18.61 -1.09 0.20
C PHE A 131 -18.90 -2.09 -0.92
N ASP A 132 -18.70 -1.65 -2.15
CA ASP A 132 -18.72 -2.47 -3.35
C ASP A 132 -17.56 -2.06 -4.29
N LEU A 133 -17.37 -2.79 -5.39
CA LEU A 133 -16.37 -2.41 -6.40
C LEU A 133 -16.66 -1.01 -6.94
N ALA A 134 -15.64 -0.16 -6.97
CA ALA A 134 -15.76 1.23 -7.43
C ALA A 134 -16.18 1.34 -8.90
N SER A 135 -15.88 0.32 -9.72
CA SER A 135 -16.31 0.21 -11.11
C SER A 135 -17.84 0.23 -11.29
N LYS A 136 -18.61 -0.24 -10.29
CA LYS A 136 -20.08 -0.16 -10.30
C LYS A 136 -20.60 1.28 -10.21
N LEU A 137 -19.77 2.19 -9.68
CA LEU A 137 -20.02 3.63 -9.68
C LEU A 137 -19.30 4.34 -10.83
N ARG A 138 -18.67 3.62 -11.76
CA ARG A 138 -17.88 4.20 -12.87
C ARG A 138 -16.72 5.06 -12.36
N ILE A 139 -16.10 4.65 -11.25
CA ILE A 139 -14.89 5.27 -10.72
C ILE A 139 -13.73 4.33 -11.06
N HIS A 140 -12.77 4.86 -11.82
CA HIS A 140 -11.61 4.14 -12.32
C HIS A 140 -10.40 4.30 -11.39
N TYR A 141 -9.52 3.32 -11.35
CA TYR A 141 -8.28 3.40 -10.57
C TYR A 141 -7.14 3.98 -11.41
N HIS A 142 -6.44 4.98 -10.88
CA HIS A 142 -5.29 5.59 -11.54
C HIS A 142 -4.13 4.60 -11.62
N GLY A 143 -3.86 4.06 -12.81
CA GLY A 143 -2.80 3.09 -13.04
C GLY A 143 -3.27 1.77 -13.64
N GLU A 144 -4.59 1.56 -13.70
CA GLU A 144 -5.19 0.40 -14.37
C GLU A 144 -5.89 0.86 -15.66
N PRO A 145 -5.94 0.03 -16.72
CA PRO A 145 -6.73 0.32 -17.91
C PRO A 145 -8.20 0.57 -17.55
N ALA A 146 -8.87 1.50 -18.24
CA ALA A 146 -10.24 1.93 -17.91
C ALA A 146 -11.29 0.79 -17.99
N GLU A 147 -11.01 -0.22 -18.80
CA GLU A 147 -11.81 -1.42 -18.98
C GLU A 147 -11.53 -2.52 -17.94
N SER A 148 -10.49 -2.36 -17.11
CA SER A 148 -10.11 -3.37 -16.13
C SER A 148 -11.02 -3.34 -14.91
N GLU A 149 -11.48 -4.52 -14.50
CA GLU A 149 -12.08 -4.68 -13.18
C GLU A 149 -10.96 -4.77 -12.15
N VAL A 150 -10.93 -3.81 -11.21
CA VAL A 150 -9.92 -3.73 -10.16
C VAL A 150 -10.52 -4.28 -8.86
N PRO A 151 -10.34 -5.57 -8.52
CA PRO A 151 -11.13 -6.27 -7.49
C PRO A 151 -10.83 -5.80 -6.07
N TYR A 152 -9.76 -5.04 -5.88
CA TYR A 152 -9.36 -4.45 -4.61
C TYR A 152 -9.78 -2.98 -4.47
N PHE A 153 -10.26 -2.32 -5.53
CA PHE A 153 -10.63 -0.91 -5.49
C PHE A 153 -12.13 -0.74 -5.20
N LEU A 154 -12.42 -0.25 -3.99
CA LEU A 154 -13.77 -0.23 -3.43
C LEU A 154 -14.27 1.20 -3.26
N ALA A 155 -15.59 1.36 -3.34
CA ALA A 155 -16.27 2.61 -3.07
C ALA A 155 -17.54 2.42 -2.24
N LEU A 156 -17.91 3.47 -1.51
CA LEU A 156 -19.16 3.55 -0.77
C LEU A 156 -19.74 4.96 -0.92
N GLU A 157 -20.92 5.06 -1.54
CA GLU A 157 -21.77 6.24 -1.39
C GLU A 157 -22.36 6.25 0.02
N LEU A 158 -21.65 6.93 0.92
CA LEU A 158 -22.09 7.08 2.29
C LEU A 158 -23.35 7.95 2.37
N ILE A 159 -23.54 8.91 1.48
CA ILE A 159 -24.82 9.61 1.26
C ILE A 159 -25.37 9.16 -0.09
N PRO A 160 -26.53 8.48 -0.15
CA PRO A 160 -27.08 7.99 -1.41
C PRO A 160 -27.27 9.10 -2.44
N GLY A 161 -26.77 8.89 -3.66
CA GLY A 161 -26.89 9.83 -4.78
C GLY A 161 -25.88 10.98 -4.76
N TYR A 162 -24.94 11.01 -3.81
CA TYR A 162 -23.89 12.04 -3.75
C TYR A 162 -23.01 12.04 -5.01
N TRP A 163 -22.68 10.85 -5.52
CA TRP A 163 -21.86 10.71 -6.72
C TRP A 163 -22.60 11.10 -7.99
N GLY A 164 -23.93 11.02 -8.00
CA GLY A 164 -24.77 11.50 -9.11
C GLY A 164 -24.54 10.78 -10.45
N GLY A 165 -23.97 9.56 -10.44
CA GLY A 165 -23.76 8.75 -11.64
C GLY A 165 -22.70 9.27 -12.61
N ARG A 166 -21.78 10.12 -12.13
CA ARG A 166 -20.65 10.64 -12.88
C ARG A 166 -19.65 9.52 -13.22
N GLU A 167 -18.61 9.88 -13.97
CA GLU A 167 -17.46 9.02 -14.23
C GLU A 167 -16.19 9.81 -13.91
N GLY A 168 -15.19 9.14 -13.35
CA GLY A 168 -13.94 9.78 -12.99
C GLY A 168 -12.87 8.78 -12.58
N THR A 169 -11.65 9.27 -12.38
CA THR A 169 -10.47 8.49 -11.99
C THR A 169 -10.04 8.89 -10.58
N TYR A 170 -9.91 7.90 -9.69
CA TYR A 170 -9.37 8.06 -8.36
C TYR A 170 -7.87 7.74 -8.35
N CYS A 171 -7.10 8.59 -7.68
CA CYS A 171 -5.70 8.30 -7.34
C CYS A 171 -5.58 8.31 -5.80
N PRO A 172 -4.89 7.33 -5.20
CA PRO A 172 -4.62 7.38 -3.76
C PRO A 172 -3.86 8.66 -3.41
N PRO A 173 -4.20 9.33 -2.29
CA PRO A 173 -3.49 10.55 -1.91
C PRO A 173 -1.99 10.33 -1.74
N GLU A 174 -1.17 11.30 -2.19
CA GLU A 174 0.30 11.21 -2.16
C GLU A 174 0.88 10.90 -0.77
N GLY A 175 0.18 11.31 0.31
CA GLY A 175 0.59 11.04 1.69
C GLY A 175 0.73 9.55 2.02
N TYR A 176 0.03 8.66 1.32
CA TYR A 176 0.17 7.20 1.50
C TYR A 176 1.51 6.66 0.97
N PHE A 177 2.19 7.40 0.08
CA PHE A 177 3.47 7.02 -0.51
C PHE A 177 4.67 7.71 0.16
N VAL A 178 4.47 8.34 1.33
CA VAL A 178 5.51 9.11 2.03
C VAL A 178 6.74 8.28 2.41
N ALA A 179 6.58 6.99 2.70
CA ALA A 179 7.70 6.10 2.97
C ALA A 179 8.56 5.87 1.72
N ASP A 180 7.92 5.73 0.55
CA ASP A 180 8.62 5.53 -0.73
C ASP A 180 9.27 6.84 -1.21
N ALA A 181 8.64 7.98 -0.92
CA ALA A 181 9.18 9.30 -1.22
C ALA A 181 10.31 9.74 -0.27
N GLN A 182 10.38 9.19 0.95
CA GLN A 182 11.35 9.55 1.99
C GLN A 182 11.91 8.29 2.68
N PRO A 183 12.62 7.40 1.95
CA PRO A 183 13.04 6.11 2.47
C PRO A 183 14.01 6.24 3.65
N GLU A 184 14.92 7.22 3.65
CA GLU A 184 15.86 7.42 4.77
C GLU A 184 15.14 7.90 6.04
N ALA A 185 14.11 8.75 5.89
CA ALA A 185 13.30 9.21 7.01
C ALA A 185 12.46 8.07 7.59
N PHE A 186 11.90 7.22 6.72
CA PHE A 186 11.19 6.02 7.11
C PHE A 186 12.09 5.07 7.90
N GLU A 187 13.28 4.72 7.39
CA GLU A 187 14.20 3.80 8.08
C GLU A 187 14.68 4.37 9.43
N ALA A 188 14.98 5.67 9.51
CA ALA A 188 15.32 6.31 10.79
C ALA A 188 14.16 6.28 11.80
N TYR A 189 12.92 6.44 11.33
CA TYR A 189 11.73 6.37 12.17
C TYR A 189 11.43 4.93 12.63
N GLU A 190 11.49 3.95 11.73
CA GLU A 190 11.33 2.52 12.03
C GLU A 190 12.38 2.05 13.04
N ALA A 191 13.63 2.55 12.96
CA ALA A 191 14.67 2.24 13.94
C ALA A 191 14.37 2.72 15.37
N SER A 192 13.37 3.60 15.55
CA SER A 192 12.90 4.02 16.88
C SER A 192 11.96 3.00 17.56
N PHE A 193 11.53 1.96 16.83
CA PHE A 193 10.70 0.87 17.32
C PHE A 193 11.52 -0.38 17.65
N PRO A 194 10.99 -1.31 18.47
CA PRO A 194 11.64 -2.61 18.67
C PRO A 194 11.82 -3.35 17.35
N ALA A 195 13.04 -3.86 17.12
CA ALA A 195 13.38 -4.62 15.92
C ALA A 195 12.43 -5.81 15.74
N LYS A 196 12.03 -6.06 14.48
CA LYS A 196 11.21 -7.20 14.06
C LYS A 196 11.79 -7.76 12.76
N GLU A 197 11.65 -9.07 12.58
CA GLU A 197 12.13 -9.75 11.38
C GLU A 197 11.18 -9.51 10.20
N LYS A 198 11.75 -9.06 9.08
CA LYS A 198 11.05 -8.86 7.81
C LYS A 198 11.07 -10.20 7.05
N HIS A 199 9.98 -10.54 6.36
CA HIS A 199 9.88 -11.77 5.56
C HIS A 199 9.03 -11.56 4.32
N LEU A 200 9.39 -12.26 3.24
CA LEU A 200 8.52 -12.50 2.09
C LEU A 200 7.52 -13.60 2.41
N MET A 201 6.24 -13.29 2.28
CA MET A 201 5.14 -14.18 2.64
C MET A 201 4.16 -14.35 1.47
N PRO A 202 3.54 -15.54 1.31
CA PRO A 202 2.50 -15.74 0.30
C PRO A 202 1.35 -14.73 0.47
N GLY A 203 0.92 -14.12 -0.64
CA GLY A 203 -0.18 -13.16 -0.66
C GLY A 203 0.22 -11.70 -0.41
N GLN A 204 1.51 -11.42 -0.16
CA GLN A 204 2.06 -10.06 -0.23
C GLN A 204 1.98 -9.51 -1.65
N LEU A 205 2.07 -8.19 -1.77
CA LEU A 205 2.16 -7.51 -3.06
C LEU A 205 3.45 -7.97 -3.79
N PRO A 206 3.41 -8.09 -5.13
CA PRO A 206 4.58 -8.49 -5.90
C PRO A 206 5.81 -7.64 -5.55
N GLN A 207 6.88 -8.31 -5.15
CA GLN A 207 8.18 -7.69 -4.90
C GLN A 207 9.11 -8.05 -6.06
N PHE A 208 9.92 -7.09 -6.49
CA PHE A 208 10.85 -7.26 -7.60
C PHE A 208 12.23 -6.76 -7.23
N CYS A 209 13.26 -7.45 -7.72
CA CYS A 209 14.63 -6.99 -7.63
C CYS A 209 14.74 -5.61 -8.30
N GLN A 210 15.13 -4.60 -7.53
CA GLN A 210 15.32 -3.20 -7.90
C GLN A 210 16.59 -2.98 -8.75
N SER A 211 17.11 -4.05 -9.37
CA SER A 211 18.22 -4.04 -10.33
C SER A 211 17.84 -4.78 -11.61
N CYS A 212 17.38 -6.03 -11.54
CA CYS A 212 17.11 -6.84 -12.74
C CYS A 212 15.63 -7.09 -13.01
N GLY A 213 14.72 -6.64 -12.15
CA GLY A 213 13.28 -6.88 -12.26
C GLY A 213 12.84 -8.32 -11.95
N MET A 214 13.74 -9.20 -11.49
CA MET A 214 13.39 -10.56 -11.12
C MET A 214 12.39 -10.57 -9.95
N PRO A 215 11.27 -11.32 -10.03
CA PRO A 215 10.35 -11.48 -8.91
C PRO A 215 11.04 -12.05 -7.67
N LEU A 216 10.73 -11.49 -6.51
CA LEU A 216 11.19 -11.96 -5.19
C LEU A 216 9.98 -12.58 -4.48
N THR A 217 9.97 -13.91 -4.37
CA THR A 217 8.79 -14.65 -3.88
C THR A 217 8.98 -15.27 -2.51
N LYS A 218 10.24 -15.44 -2.11
CA LYS A 218 10.67 -16.01 -0.83
C LYS A 218 12.01 -15.44 -0.44
N ASP A 219 12.33 -15.51 0.85
CA ASP A 219 13.54 -14.94 1.44
C ASP A 219 14.83 -15.44 0.75
N GLU A 220 14.84 -16.68 0.24
CA GLU A 220 16.01 -17.23 -0.47
C GLU A 220 16.25 -16.58 -1.83
N ASP A 221 15.27 -15.90 -2.43
CA ASP A 221 15.47 -15.18 -3.69
C ASP A 221 16.27 -13.88 -3.47
N CYS A 222 16.34 -13.39 -2.23
CA CYS A 222 16.92 -12.11 -1.84
C CYS A 222 18.44 -12.17 -1.63
N GLY A 223 19.09 -11.03 -1.86
CA GLY A 223 20.49 -10.80 -1.55
C GLY A 223 20.73 -10.55 -0.06
N HIS A 224 21.99 -10.31 0.31
CA HIS A 224 22.37 -10.00 1.69
C HIS A 224 23.17 -8.70 1.80
N ASN A 225 22.92 -7.97 2.89
CA ASN A 225 23.68 -6.81 3.31
C ASN A 225 25.03 -7.23 3.91
N ALA A 226 25.93 -6.25 4.13
CA ALA A 226 27.26 -6.51 4.69
C ALA A 226 27.24 -7.10 6.11
N ASP A 227 26.15 -6.88 6.86
CA ASP A 227 25.93 -7.43 8.20
C ASP A 227 25.27 -8.83 8.19
N GLY A 228 25.02 -9.40 7.00
CA GLY A 228 24.38 -10.69 6.80
C GLY A 228 22.85 -10.65 6.86
N SER A 229 22.22 -9.49 7.08
CA SER A 229 20.76 -9.36 6.99
C SER A 229 20.27 -9.48 5.54
N ILE A 230 19.04 -9.95 5.37
CA ILE A 230 18.40 -10.08 4.06
C ILE A 230 18.15 -8.69 3.46
N ASN A 231 18.47 -8.54 2.17
CA ASN A 231 18.16 -7.37 1.37
C ASN A 231 16.90 -7.63 0.52
N PHE A 232 15.78 -7.01 0.89
CA PHE A 232 14.50 -7.18 0.20
C PHE A 232 14.37 -6.35 -1.09
N ASP A 233 15.35 -5.49 -1.40
CA ASP A 233 15.37 -4.71 -2.65
C ASP A 233 16.05 -5.47 -3.79
N TYR A 234 17.00 -6.36 -3.52
CA TYR A 234 17.82 -6.97 -4.56
C TYR A 234 17.84 -8.48 -4.44
N CYS A 235 17.86 -9.18 -5.58
CA CYS A 235 17.97 -10.63 -5.59
C CYS A 235 19.38 -11.12 -5.29
N GLN A 236 19.49 -12.40 -4.91
CA GLN A 236 20.75 -13.06 -4.59
C GLN A 236 21.77 -13.06 -5.73
N TYR A 237 21.33 -12.90 -6.98
CA TYR A 237 22.17 -12.86 -8.17
C TYR A 237 22.69 -11.46 -8.51
N CYS A 238 22.05 -10.42 -7.96
CA CYS A 238 22.47 -9.04 -8.17
C CYS A 238 23.31 -8.50 -7.00
N TYR A 239 23.01 -8.90 -5.77
CA TYR A 239 23.58 -8.25 -4.57
C TYR A 239 23.89 -9.26 -3.47
N GLN A 240 25.12 -9.25 -2.96
CA GLN A 240 25.57 -10.06 -1.81
C GLN A 240 26.63 -9.30 -1.04
N ASP A 241 26.76 -9.59 0.26
CA ASP A 241 27.78 -9.01 1.14
C ASP A 241 27.86 -7.48 1.06
N GLY A 242 26.71 -6.81 0.88
CA GLY A 242 26.64 -5.36 0.82
C GLY A 242 27.09 -4.73 -0.51
N LYS A 243 27.26 -5.51 -1.58
CA LYS A 243 27.73 -5.02 -2.88
C LYS A 243 27.01 -5.68 -4.06
N PHE A 244 26.95 -4.96 -5.18
CA PHE A 244 26.51 -5.55 -6.44
C PHE A 244 27.57 -6.55 -6.95
N LEU A 245 27.11 -7.71 -7.41
CA LEU A 245 27.97 -8.77 -7.94
C LEU A 245 28.51 -8.47 -9.34
N GLN A 246 27.88 -7.53 -10.04
CA GLN A 246 28.21 -7.15 -11.42
C GLN A 246 28.23 -5.62 -11.53
N GLU A 247 29.36 -5.09 -12.00
CA GLU A 247 29.47 -3.70 -12.42
C GLU A 247 29.09 -3.64 -13.91
N CYS A 248 27.86 -3.20 -14.19
CA CYS A 248 27.32 -3.13 -15.54
C CYS A 248 26.41 -1.90 -15.68
N THR A 249 26.27 -1.44 -16.91
CA THR A 249 25.26 -0.47 -17.33
C THR A 249 23.86 -1.10 -17.33
N MET A 250 22.83 -0.24 -17.40
CA MET A 250 21.44 -0.70 -17.52
C MET A 250 21.24 -1.52 -18.80
N GLU A 251 21.81 -1.10 -19.93
CA GLU A 251 21.67 -1.80 -21.21
C GLU A 251 22.35 -3.18 -21.19
N GLU A 252 23.51 -3.30 -20.52
CA GLU A 252 24.16 -4.61 -20.32
C GLU A 252 23.33 -5.53 -19.42
N MET A 253 22.67 -5.00 -18.39
CA MET A 253 21.72 -5.77 -17.57
C MET A 253 20.53 -6.23 -18.41
N ILE A 254 19.98 -5.36 -19.27
CA ILE A 254 18.87 -5.69 -20.18
C ILE A 254 19.29 -6.82 -21.12
N GLU A 255 20.48 -6.74 -21.71
CA GLU A 255 21.00 -7.79 -22.59
C GLU A 255 21.14 -9.11 -21.83
N HIS A 256 21.70 -9.09 -20.62
CA HIS A 256 21.83 -10.27 -19.77
C HIS A 256 20.46 -10.88 -19.42
N CYS A 257 19.54 -10.09 -18.89
CA CYS A 257 18.19 -10.55 -18.53
C CYS A 257 17.43 -11.10 -19.74
N SER A 258 17.65 -10.55 -20.94
CA SER A 258 16.95 -10.98 -22.14
C SER A 258 17.21 -12.43 -22.53
N GLN A 259 18.34 -13.00 -22.07
CA GLN A 259 18.69 -14.41 -22.30
C GLN A 259 17.75 -15.39 -21.59
N PHE A 260 16.99 -14.91 -20.60
CA PHE A 260 16.03 -15.71 -19.82
C PHE A 260 14.59 -15.59 -20.31
N VAL A 261 14.35 -14.99 -21.49
CA VAL A 261 12.99 -14.81 -22.04
C VAL A 261 12.21 -16.12 -22.15
N ASP A 262 12.87 -17.24 -22.45
CA ASP A 262 12.23 -18.55 -22.52
C ASP A 262 11.73 -19.04 -21.16
N GLU A 263 12.43 -18.72 -20.07
CA GLU A 263 11.97 -19.02 -18.70
C GLU A 263 10.78 -18.14 -18.32
N VAL A 264 10.80 -16.86 -18.68
CA VAL A 264 9.68 -15.93 -18.47
C VAL A 264 8.45 -16.39 -19.24
N ASN A 265 8.61 -16.81 -20.49
CA ASN A 265 7.53 -17.27 -21.36
C ASN A 265 6.79 -18.50 -20.80
N LYS A 266 7.39 -19.29 -19.90
CA LYS A 266 6.70 -20.40 -19.21
C LYS A 266 5.59 -19.93 -18.27
N MET A 267 5.63 -18.67 -17.83
CA MET A 267 4.68 -18.08 -16.90
C MET A 267 3.75 -17.06 -17.54
N MET A 268 3.95 -16.74 -18.83
CA MET A 268 3.17 -15.73 -19.56
C MET A 268 2.01 -16.38 -20.33
N PRO A 269 0.84 -15.70 -20.42
CA PRO A 269 -0.27 -16.17 -21.26
C PRO A 269 0.10 -16.21 -22.76
N GLU A 270 0.89 -15.23 -23.21
CA GLU A 270 1.41 -15.13 -24.56
C GLU A 270 2.93 -14.98 -24.53
N PRO A 271 3.67 -15.82 -25.27
CA PRO A 271 5.12 -15.75 -25.30
C PRO A 271 5.60 -14.51 -26.05
N MET A 272 6.65 -13.88 -25.52
CA MET A 272 7.30 -12.72 -26.12
C MET A 272 8.61 -13.11 -26.81
N THR A 273 8.97 -12.36 -27.84
CA THR A 273 10.32 -12.42 -28.43
C THR A 273 11.33 -11.74 -27.52
N GLN A 274 12.60 -12.08 -27.68
CA GLN A 274 13.69 -11.44 -26.93
C GLN A 274 13.70 -9.91 -27.09
N GLU A 275 13.44 -9.38 -28.29
CA GLU A 275 13.41 -7.93 -28.54
C GLU A 275 12.19 -7.25 -27.90
N GLN A 276 11.03 -7.89 -27.88
CA GLN A 276 9.87 -7.39 -27.12
C GLN A 276 10.18 -7.34 -25.62
N TYR A 277 10.83 -8.37 -25.09
CA TYR A 277 11.21 -8.42 -23.69
C TYR A 277 12.27 -7.36 -23.33
N LYS A 278 13.26 -7.12 -24.20
CA LYS A 278 14.22 -6.01 -24.05
C LYS A 278 13.51 -4.67 -24.02
N GLN A 279 12.56 -4.43 -24.94
CA GLN A 279 11.81 -3.18 -24.96
C GLN A 279 11.03 -2.97 -23.66
N MET A 280 10.33 -4.01 -23.18
CA MET A 280 9.62 -3.96 -21.90
C MET A 280 10.57 -3.61 -20.73
N MET A 281 11.77 -4.18 -20.72
CA MET A 281 12.79 -3.84 -19.71
C MET A 281 13.32 -2.42 -19.86
N ARG A 282 13.48 -1.89 -21.08
CA ARG A 282 13.86 -0.47 -21.29
C ARG A 282 12.83 0.50 -20.75
N ASP A 283 11.55 0.14 -20.79
CA ASP A 283 10.46 0.95 -20.24
C ASP A 283 10.39 0.82 -18.70
N PHE A 284 10.71 -0.35 -18.14
CA PHE A 284 10.59 -0.65 -16.72
C PHE A 284 11.83 -0.31 -15.88
N PHE A 285 13.04 -0.67 -16.34
CA PHE A 285 14.28 -0.54 -15.56
C PHE A 285 14.59 0.89 -15.08
N PRO A 286 14.31 1.98 -15.84
CA PRO A 286 14.51 3.34 -15.36
C PRO A 286 13.77 3.67 -14.05
N MET A 287 12.72 2.92 -13.71
CA MET A 287 11.96 3.10 -12.48
C MET A 287 12.58 2.40 -11.27
N LEU A 288 13.51 1.47 -11.46
CA LEU A 288 14.14 0.67 -10.40
C LEU A 288 15.23 1.45 -9.66
N LYS A 289 15.37 1.20 -8.35
CA LYS A 289 16.31 1.95 -7.48
C LYS A 289 17.75 2.02 -7.99
N ARG A 290 18.27 0.95 -8.63
CA ARG A 290 19.65 0.93 -9.15
C ARG A 290 19.87 1.89 -10.31
N TRP A 291 18.84 2.12 -11.13
CA TRP A 291 18.97 2.82 -12.42
C TRP A 291 18.32 4.20 -12.44
N ARG A 292 17.43 4.48 -11.50
CA ARG A 292 16.78 5.79 -11.38
C ARG A 292 17.86 6.84 -11.15
N THR A 293 18.00 7.76 -12.10
CA THR A 293 18.80 8.98 -11.91
C THR A 293 18.15 9.84 -10.84
N SER A 294 18.94 10.26 -9.84
CA SER A 294 18.54 11.20 -8.80
C SER A 294 18.11 12.55 -9.36
#